data_AF-A0A251TED4-F1
#
_entry.id   AF-A0A251TED4-F1
#
_cell.length_a   1.000
_cell.length_b   1.000
_cell.length_c   1.000
_cell.angle_alpha   90.00
_cell.angle_beta   90.00
_cell.angle_gamma   90.00
#
_symmetry.space_group_name_H-M   'P 1'
#
loop_
_entity.id
_entity.type
_entity.pdbx_description
1 polymer ?
#
loop_
_entity_poly.entity_id
_entity_poly.type
_entity_poly.pdbx_seq_one_letter_code
_entity_poly.pdbx_strand_id
1 'polypeptide(L)'
;MKQIVVEEICKDMEIQKNLELEVNIADVETDDEINEAEQNKVRKAREIARIKRDRDDRDAMVKEREEIERVRNITEEERREWERRNPKPTRAQKQKWRLMQKYYHKGAFFQDDPNCQNDMKSMIQ
;
A
#
# COMPACT_ATOMS: atom_id res chain seq x y z
N MET A 1 29.39 -11.04 -41.76
CA MET A 1 28.44 -12.04 -42.29
C MET A 1 27.88 -12.95 -41.21
N LYS A 2 28.69 -13.72 -40.45
CA LYS A 2 28.16 -14.65 -39.43
C LYS A 2 27.40 -14.01 -38.26
N GLN A 3 27.79 -12.81 -37.82
CA GLN A 3 27.09 -12.09 -36.74
C GLN A 3 25.67 -11.66 -37.11
N ILE A 4 25.44 -11.22 -38.35
CA ILE A 4 24.12 -10.77 -38.83
C ILE A 4 23.14 -11.95 -38.82
N VAL A 5 23.59 -13.13 -39.26
CA VAL A 5 22.78 -14.35 -39.26
C VAL A 5 22.41 -14.78 -37.84
N VAL A 6 23.34 -14.65 -36.88
CA VAL A 6 23.06 -14.98 -35.47
C VAL A 6 22.07 -14.00 -34.84
N GLU A 7 22.20 -12.71 -35.13
CA GLU A 7 21.23 -11.69 -34.66
C GLU A 7 19.83 -11.90 -35.26
N GLU A 8 19.75 -12.30 -36.53
CA GLU A 8 18.49 -12.61 -37.21
C GLU A 8 17.82 -13.84 -36.59
N ILE A 9 18.57 -14.92 -36.35
CA ILE A 9 18.07 -16.12 -35.66
C ILE A 9 17.60 -15.79 -34.23
N CYS A 10 18.34 -14.96 -33.49
CA CYS A 10 17.91 -14.55 -32.14
C CYS A 10 16.61 -13.74 -32.17
N LYS A 11 16.45 -12.83 -33.13
CA LYS A 11 15.21 -12.06 -33.30
C LYS A 11 14.05 -12.95 -33.70
N ASP A 12 14.25 -13.88 -34.63
CA ASP A 12 13.23 -14.83 -35.07
C ASP A 12 12.77 -15.74 -33.93
N MET A 13 13.71 -16.20 -33.09
CA MET A 13 13.40 -16.98 -31.89
C MET A 13 12.64 -16.17 -30.85
N GLU A 14 12.97 -14.89 -30.67
CA GLU A 14 12.28 -14.01 -29.72
C GLU A 14 10.87 -13.67 -30.21
N ILE A 15 10.68 -13.49 -31.52
CA ILE A 15 9.36 -13.35 -32.15
C ILE A 15 8.53 -14.62 -31.97
N GLN A 16 9.10 -15.81 -32.24
CA GLN A 16 8.40 -17.08 -32.02
C GLN A 16 8.00 -17.27 -30.56
N LYS A 17 8.91 -16.98 -29.62
CA LYS A 17 8.63 -17.09 -28.19
C LYS A 17 7.56 -16.11 -27.73
N ASN A 18 7.56 -14.88 -28.26
CA ASN A 18 6.51 -13.91 -27.97
C ASN A 18 5.17 -14.32 -28.58
N LEU A 19 5.16 -14.95 -29.76
CA LEU A 19 3.96 -15.52 -30.39
C LEU A 19 3.40 -16.72 -29.61
N GLU A 20 4.27 -17.55 -29.02
CA GLU A 20 3.88 -18.64 -28.12
C GLU A 20 3.41 -18.12 -26.74
N LEU A 21 3.91 -16.95 -26.32
CA LEU A 21 3.49 -16.24 -25.11
C LEU A 21 2.29 -15.32 -25.32
N GLU A 22 1.87 -15.07 -26.57
CA GLU A 22 0.56 -14.51 -26.87
C GLU A 22 -0.48 -15.53 -26.41
N VAL A 23 -0.83 -15.42 -25.12
CA VAL A 23 -1.92 -16.13 -24.48
C VAL A 23 -3.12 -16.02 -25.42
N ASN A 24 -3.48 -17.15 -26.01
CA ASN A 24 -4.61 -17.27 -26.92
C ASN A 24 -5.84 -16.69 -26.21
N ILE A 25 -6.21 -15.46 -26.55
CA ILE A 25 -7.36 -14.77 -25.94
C ILE A 25 -8.65 -15.58 -26.21
N ALA A 26 -8.64 -16.38 -27.28
CA ALA A 26 -9.70 -17.32 -27.64
C ALA A 26 -9.83 -18.55 -26.72
N ASP A 27 -8.78 -18.91 -25.96
CA ASP A 27 -8.81 -20.02 -24.99
C ASP A 27 -9.27 -19.56 -23.59
N VAL A 28 -9.55 -18.26 -23.41
CA VAL A 28 -10.15 -17.74 -22.19
C VAL A 28 -11.65 -18.04 -22.24
N GLU A 29 -12.10 -19.02 -21.47
CA GLU A 29 -13.54 -19.32 -21.33
C GLU A 29 -14.26 -18.15 -20.63
N THR A 30 -14.95 -17.33 -21.43
CA THR A 30 -15.79 -16.21 -20.98
C THR A 30 -17.27 -16.60 -20.88
N ASP A 31 -17.59 -17.90 -20.91
CA ASP A 31 -18.97 -18.36 -20.82
C ASP A 31 -19.48 -18.24 -19.38
N ASP A 32 -20.32 -17.23 -19.16
CA ASP A 32 -20.88 -16.91 -17.86
C ASP A 32 -21.93 -17.93 -17.38
N GLU A 33 -22.41 -18.81 -18.26
CA GLU A 33 -23.45 -19.81 -17.95
C GLU A 33 -22.89 -21.07 -17.29
N ILE A 34 -21.60 -21.40 -17.49
CA ILE A 34 -20.97 -22.61 -16.91
C ILE A 34 -20.92 -22.54 -15.38
N ASN A 35 -20.84 -21.33 -14.81
CA ASN A 35 -20.72 -21.12 -13.37
C ASN A 35 -21.51 -19.90 -12.87
N GLU A 36 -22.72 -19.72 -13.40
CA GLU A 36 -23.61 -18.59 -13.10
C GLU A 36 -23.79 -18.38 -11.57
N ALA A 37 -23.91 -19.48 -10.81
CA ALA A 37 -24.12 -19.43 -9.38
C ALA A 37 -22.92 -18.84 -8.61
N GLU A 38 -21.68 -19.16 -9.01
CA GLU A 38 -20.48 -18.60 -8.39
C GLU A 38 -20.25 -17.16 -8.84
N GLN A 39 -20.42 -16.85 -10.12
CA GLN A 39 -20.31 -15.50 -10.63
C GLN A 39 -21.30 -14.53 -9.97
N ASN A 40 -22.55 -14.96 -9.79
CA ASN A 40 -23.57 -14.19 -9.08
C ASN A 40 -23.17 -13.94 -7.62
N LYS A 41 -22.59 -14.95 -6.94
CA LYS A 41 -22.06 -14.78 -5.57
C LYS A 41 -20.89 -13.80 -5.54
N VAL A 42 -19.95 -13.87 -6.48
CA VAL A 42 -18.80 -12.94 -6.55
C VAL A 42 -19.28 -11.51 -6.83
N ARG A 43 -20.23 -11.32 -7.76
CA ARG A 43 -20.85 -10.03 -8.04
C ARG A 43 -21.53 -9.45 -6.79
N LYS A 44 -22.32 -10.27 -6.07
CA LYS A 44 -22.95 -9.89 -4.80
C LYS A 44 -21.92 -9.57 -3.72
N ALA A 45 -20.84 -10.34 -3.61
CA ALA A 45 -19.77 -10.10 -2.64
C ALA A 45 -19.07 -8.76 -2.88
N ARG A 46 -18.81 -8.41 -4.15
CA ARG A 46 -18.26 -7.09 -4.52
C ARG A 46 -19.21 -5.96 -4.14
N GLU A 47 -20.51 -6.13 -4.40
CA GLU A 47 -21.52 -5.13 -4.04
C GLU A 47 -21.65 -4.98 -2.53
N ILE A 48 -21.68 -6.09 -1.79
CA ILE A 48 -21.65 -6.09 -0.31
C ILE A 48 -20.39 -5.39 0.21
N ALA A 49 -19.22 -5.61 -0.41
CA ALA A 49 -17.98 -4.96 -0.01
C ALA A 49 -18.03 -3.43 -0.23
N ARG A 50 -18.69 -2.97 -1.30
CA ARG A 50 -18.92 -1.52 -1.52
C ARG A 50 -19.82 -0.94 -0.44
N ILE A 51 -20.97 -1.56 -0.19
CA ILE A 51 -21.90 -1.13 0.87
C ILE A 51 -21.23 -1.14 2.24
N LYS A 52 -20.39 -2.14 2.52
CA LYS A 52 -19.62 -2.20 3.76
C LYS A 52 -18.65 -1.03 3.87
N ARG A 53 -17.87 -0.72 2.82
CA ARG A 53 -16.98 0.44 2.83
C ARG A 53 -17.72 1.74 3.15
N ASP A 54 -18.86 1.99 2.51
CA ASP A 54 -19.65 3.20 2.75
C ASP A 54 -20.26 3.25 4.18
N ARG A 55 -20.48 2.09 4.80
CA ARG A 55 -20.90 2.01 6.21
C ARG A 55 -19.72 2.23 7.14
N ASP A 56 -18.61 1.55 6.89
CA ASP A 56 -17.39 1.64 7.68
C ASP A 56 -16.83 3.07 7.68
N ASP A 57 -16.89 3.78 6.55
CA ASP A 57 -16.49 5.19 6.44
C ASP A 57 -17.37 6.10 7.31
N ARG A 58 -18.70 5.89 7.30
CA ARG A 58 -19.63 6.65 8.16
C ARG A 58 -19.43 6.33 9.64
N ASP A 59 -19.27 5.05 9.97
CA ASP A 59 -19.05 4.59 11.34
C ASP A 59 -17.69 5.09 11.86
N ALA A 60 -16.66 5.15 11.01
CA ALA A 60 -15.36 5.74 11.34
C ALA A 60 -15.48 7.22 11.69
N MET A 61 -16.24 8.00 10.90
CA MET A 61 -16.49 9.42 11.21
C MET A 61 -17.26 9.61 12.53
N VAL A 62 -18.26 8.76 12.79
CA VAL A 62 -19.02 8.80 14.05
C VAL A 62 -18.12 8.44 15.23
N LYS A 63 -17.34 7.37 15.11
CA LYS A 63 -16.41 6.91 16.14
C LYS A 63 -15.32 7.95 16.43
N GLU A 64 -14.81 8.63 15.41
CA GLU A 64 -13.85 9.74 15.60
C GLU A 64 -14.50 10.88 16.38
N ARG A 65 -15.74 11.26 16.04
CA ARG A 65 -16.48 12.30 16.77
C ARG A 65 -16.75 11.91 18.22
N GLU A 66 -17.15 10.67 18.46
CA GLU A 66 -17.35 10.12 19.81
C GLU A 66 -16.05 10.04 20.61
N GLU A 67 -14.92 9.71 19.98
CA GLU A 67 -13.60 9.75 20.61
C GLU A 67 -13.22 11.18 20.99
N ILE A 68 -13.41 12.13 20.08
CA ILE A 68 -13.18 13.55 20.35
C ILE A 68 -14.05 14.03 21.51
N GLU A 69 -15.34 13.67 21.53
CA GLU A 69 -16.25 14.03 22.61
C GLU A 69 -15.89 13.33 23.93
N ARG A 70 -15.48 12.06 23.90
CA ARG A 70 -14.97 11.34 25.07
C ARG A 70 -13.72 12.02 25.63
N VAL A 71 -12.74 12.37 24.77
CA VAL A 71 -11.52 13.08 25.19
C VAL A 71 -11.85 14.48 25.72
N ARG A 72 -12.85 15.16 25.17
CA ARG A 72 -13.32 16.46 25.67
C ARG A 72 -14.03 16.36 27.02
N ASN A 73 -14.77 15.27 27.25
CA ASN A 73 -15.49 15.01 28.50
C ASN A 73 -14.64 14.28 29.55
N ILE A 74 -13.48 13.73 29.17
CA ILE A 74 -12.50 13.16 30.10
C ILE A 74 -12.07 14.28 31.06
N THR A 75 -12.23 13.98 32.35
CA THR A 75 -11.84 14.89 33.41
C THR A 75 -10.30 14.95 33.54
N GLU A 76 -9.77 16.06 34.05
CA GLU A 76 -8.31 16.26 34.18
C GLU A 76 -7.63 15.20 35.06
N GLU A 77 -8.37 14.57 35.99
CA GLU A 77 -7.89 13.44 36.80
C GLU A 77 -7.66 12.17 35.97
N GLU A 78 -8.64 11.76 35.18
CA GLU A 78 -8.53 10.57 34.33
C GLU A 78 -7.47 10.74 33.22
N ARG A 79 -7.31 11.97 32.71
CA ARG A 79 -6.23 12.30 31.77
C ARG A 79 -4.86 12.10 32.39
N ARG A 80 -4.65 12.53 33.65
CA ARG A 80 -3.38 12.36 34.36
C ARG A 80 -3.07 10.88 34.62
N GLU A 81 -4.10 10.07 34.89
CA GLU A 81 -3.94 8.62 35.04
C GLU A 81 -3.60 7.93 33.72
N TRP A 82 -4.22 8.37 32.63
CA TRP A 82 -3.94 7.87 31.29
C TRP A 82 -2.51 8.22 30.84
N GLU A 83 -2.05 9.45 31.09
CA GLU A 83 -0.65 9.84 30.82
C GLU A 83 0.36 9.06 31.67
N ARG A 84 0.00 8.68 32.89
CA ARG A 84 0.81 7.81 33.76
C ARG A 84 0.84 6.37 33.25
N ARG A 85 -0.30 5.85 32.76
CA ARG A 85 -0.43 4.47 32.26
C ARG A 85 0.11 4.28 30.84
N ASN A 86 0.01 5.29 29.99
CA ASN A 86 0.55 5.33 28.64
C ASN A 86 1.67 6.38 28.54
N PRO A 87 2.86 6.09 29.08
CA PRO A 87 4.00 6.98 28.91
C PRO A 87 4.25 7.16 27.41
N LYS A 88 4.30 8.41 26.96
CA LYS A 88 4.56 8.73 25.55
C LYS A 88 5.85 8.02 25.13
N PRO A 89 5.87 7.30 24.00
CA PRO A 89 7.08 6.61 23.55
C PRO A 89 8.20 7.64 23.46
N THR A 90 9.29 7.37 24.17
CA THR A 90 10.44 8.27 24.22
C THR A 90 10.94 8.45 22.79
N ARG A 91 10.93 9.69 22.30
CA ARG A 91 11.46 10.01 20.97
C ARG A 91 12.89 9.48 20.90
N ALA A 92 13.20 8.72 19.85
CA ALA A 92 14.54 8.22 19.62
C ALA A 92 15.54 9.40 19.66
N GLN A 93 16.64 9.21 20.39
CA GLN A 93 17.67 10.25 20.51
C GLN A 93 18.20 10.59 19.12
N LYS A 94 18.02 11.85 18.71
CA LYS A 94 18.55 12.33 17.43
C LYS A 94 20.08 12.31 17.49
N GLN A 95 20.70 11.77 16.44
CA GLN A 95 22.16 11.80 16.28
C GLN A 95 22.66 13.25 16.29
N LYS A 96 23.73 13.51 17.04
CA LYS A 96 24.35 14.84 17.11
C LYS A 96 25.21 15.05 15.87
N TRP A 97 24.82 16.01 15.03
CA TRP A 97 25.55 16.36 13.81
C TRP A 97 26.88 17.04 14.15
N ARG A 98 27.89 16.82 13.29
CA ARG A 98 29.19 17.51 13.28
C ARG A 98 29.10 18.79 12.44
N LEU A 99 30.08 19.68 12.60
CA LEU A 99 30.15 20.96 11.90
C LEU A 99 30.15 20.77 10.36
N MET A 100 29.34 21.56 9.64
CA MET A 100 29.17 21.55 8.16
C MET A 100 28.60 20.25 7.52
N GLN A 101 27.86 19.43 8.26
CA GLN A 101 27.14 18.30 7.64
C GLN A 101 25.90 18.78 6.84
N LYS A 102 25.68 18.19 5.66
CA LYS A 102 24.50 18.47 4.82
C LYS A 102 23.24 17.90 5.47
N TYR A 103 22.18 18.72 5.57
CA TYR A 103 20.88 18.30 6.09
C TYR A 103 19.96 17.90 4.94
N TYR A 104 19.50 16.65 4.95
CA TYR A 104 18.47 16.16 4.04
C TYR A 104 17.16 16.02 4.82
N HIS A 105 16.14 16.77 4.42
CA HIS A 105 14.80 16.65 4.98
C HIS A 105 14.12 15.41 4.40
N LYS A 106 13.49 14.58 5.24
CA LYS A 106 12.78 13.35 4.81
C LYS A 106 11.59 13.58 3.87
N GLY A 107 11.20 14.84 3.64
CA GLY A 107 9.96 15.18 2.94
C GLY A 107 8.73 14.99 3.85
N ALA A 108 7.63 15.68 3.51
CA ALA A 108 6.34 15.54 4.20
C ALA A 108 5.37 14.61 3.44
N PHE A 109 5.75 14.16 2.25
CA PHE A 109 4.92 13.33 1.38
C PHE A 109 5.24 11.85 1.58
N PHE A 110 4.23 10.99 1.44
CA PHE A 110 4.36 9.52 1.48
C PHE A 110 4.97 8.94 2.77
N GLN A 111 4.88 9.66 3.89
CA GLN A 111 5.38 9.15 5.19
C GLN A 111 4.60 7.91 5.68
N ASP A 112 3.39 7.72 5.16
CA ASP A 112 2.53 6.58 5.46
C ASP A 112 2.96 5.31 4.71
N ASP A 113 3.78 5.44 3.66
CA ASP A 113 4.32 4.29 2.93
C ASP A 113 5.53 3.71 3.69
N PRO A 114 5.48 2.44 4.13
CA PRO A 114 6.58 1.80 4.87
C PRO A 114 7.88 1.71 4.06
N ASN A 115 7.82 1.77 2.73
CA ASN A 115 9.02 1.69 1.88
C ASN A 115 9.86 2.98 1.89
N CYS A 116 9.26 4.15 2.17
CA CYS A 116 9.98 5.44 2.14
C CYS A 116 10.89 5.68 3.36
N GLN A 117 10.91 4.79 4.37
CA GLN A 117 11.68 5.02 5.60
C GLN A 117 13.19 4.78 5.45
N ASN A 118 13.64 4.08 4.40
CA ASN A 118 14.97 3.50 4.31
C ASN A 118 15.96 4.19 3.35
N ASP A 119 15.53 5.17 2.56
CA ASP A 119 16.35 5.66 1.43
C ASP A 119 17.48 6.61 1.82
N MET A 120 17.46 7.22 3.00
CA MET A 120 18.48 8.21 3.37
C MET A 120 19.76 7.62 3.98
N LYS A 121 19.77 6.34 4.37
CA LYS A 121 20.96 5.71 5.01
C LYS A 121 21.94 5.10 4.01
N SER A 122 21.51 4.77 2.79
CA SER A 122 22.35 4.10 1.78
C SER A 122 23.24 5.04 0.97
N MET A 123 23.03 6.37 1.05
CA MET A 123 23.75 7.35 0.22
C MET A 123 25.02 7.94 0.88
N ILE A 124 25.33 7.56 2.13
CA ILE A 124 26.48 8.08 2.90
C ILE A 124 27.61 7.05 3.01
N GLN A 125 27.68 6.10 2.07
CA GLN A 125 28.78 5.14 1.98
C GLN A 125 29.71 5.47 0.82
#